data_AF-A0A5N8VJA2-F1
#
_entry.id   AF-A0A5N8VJA2-F1
#
_cell.length_a   1.000
_cell.length_b   1.000
_cell.length_c   1.000
_cell.angle_alpha   90.00
_cell.angle_beta   90.00
_cell.angle_gamma   90.00
#
_symmetry.space_group_name_H-M   'P 1'
#
loop_
_entity.id
_entity.type
_entity.pdbx_description
1 polymer ?
#
loop_
_entity_poly.entity_id
_entity_poly.type
_entity_poly.pdbx_seq_one_letter_code
_entity_poly.pdbx_strand_id
1 'polypeptide(L)'
;MGLFCIAADAVHGPQVAYDGIPLVGRDLPELESDTIAYAEARAVHFRYTPEGYAAPDDPGIVLRGQLVGQVLRSRPLFMVTRDGAHTEWDSMPFEEYGVDGLATA
;
A
#
# COMPACT_ATOMS: atom_id res chain seq x y z
N MET A 1 15.09 11.03 15.24
CA MET A 1 14.71 9.95 14.31
C MET A 1 13.80 9.00 15.08
N GLY A 2 12.57 8.82 14.62
CA GLY A 2 11.57 7.93 15.23
C GLY A 2 10.98 7.00 14.17
N LEU A 3 10.33 5.92 14.59
CA LEU A 3 9.60 5.02 13.69
C LEU A 3 8.44 5.78 13.04
N PHE A 4 8.40 5.82 11.71
CA PHE A 4 7.37 6.54 10.96
C PHE A 4 6.66 5.70 9.88
N CYS A 5 7.18 4.50 9.61
CA CYS A 5 6.64 3.59 8.61
C CYS A 5 6.87 2.14 9.06
N ILE A 6 5.82 1.32 8.99
CA ILE A 6 5.87 -0.12 9.15
C ILE A 6 5.28 -0.73 7.88
N ALA A 7 6.09 -1.45 7.11
CA ALA A 7 5.60 -2.22 5.99
C ALA A 7 5.25 -3.65 6.44
N ALA A 8 4.07 -4.14 6.09
CA ALA A 8 3.72 -5.54 6.27
C ALA A 8 4.23 -6.35 5.08
N ASP A 9 5.05 -7.37 5.33
CA ASP A 9 5.55 -8.25 4.26
C ASP A 9 4.40 -8.98 3.55
N ALA A 10 4.44 -9.04 2.22
CA ALA A 10 3.34 -9.61 1.43
C ALA A 10 3.15 -11.13 1.61
N VAL A 11 4.14 -11.85 2.17
CA VAL A 11 4.11 -13.32 2.34
C VAL A 11 4.04 -13.71 3.82
N HIS A 12 4.81 -13.04 4.66
CA HIS A 12 5.03 -13.37 6.06
C HIS A 12 4.48 -12.30 7.02
N GLY A 13 3.93 -11.21 6.49
CA GLY A 13 3.36 -10.14 7.27
C GLY A 13 2.04 -10.53 7.96
N PRO A 14 1.63 -9.74 8.97
CA PRO A 14 0.34 -9.93 9.60
C PRO A 14 -0.78 -9.77 8.57
N GLN A 15 -1.81 -10.60 8.63
CA GLN A 15 -2.98 -10.45 7.77
C GLN A 15 -3.84 -9.28 8.27
N VAL A 16 -3.89 -8.20 7.47
CA VAL A 16 -4.66 -6.99 7.78
C VAL A 16 -5.73 -6.79 6.73
N ALA A 17 -6.90 -6.30 7.16
CA ALA A 17 -8.01 -5.96 6.29
C ALA A 17 -8.50 -4.54 6.55
N TYR A 18 -8.94 -3.86 5.49
CA TYR A 18 -9.63 -2.57 5.55
C TYR A 18 -11.12 -2.80 5.31
N ASP A 19 -11.91 -2.66 6.38
CA ASP A 19 -13.36 -2.90 6.37
C ASP A 19 -13.77 -4.20 5.64
N GLY A 20 -13.06 -5.27 5.98
CA GLY A 20 -13.27 -6.61 5.43
C GLY A 20 -12.50 -6.93 4.14
N ILE A 21 -11.85 -5.95 3.50
CA ILE A 21 -10.99 -6.17 2.31
C ILE A 21 -9.57 -6.54 2.75
N PRO A 22 -9.10 -7.78 2.52
CA PRO A 22 -7.72 -8.16 2.84
C PRO A 22 -6.71 -7.34 2.02
N LEU A 23 -5.68 -6.81 2.67
CA LEU A 23 -4.67 -5.94 2.05
C LEU A 23 -3.31 -6.59 1.81
N VAL A 24 -3.04 -7.73 2.43
CA VAL A 24 -1.70 -8.37 2.41
C VAL A 24 -1.69 -9.55 1.46
N GLY A 25 -0.70 -9.61 0.57
CA GLY A 25 -0.46 -10.75 -0.31
C GLY A 25 -1.47 -10.91 -1.45
N ARG A 26 -2.34 -9.93 -1.69
CA ARG A 26 -3.36 -9.99 -2.75
C ARG A 26 -2.75 -9.75 -4.12
N ASP A 27 -3.45 -10.24 -5.13
CA ASP A 27 -3.30 -9.79 -6.50
C ASP A 27 -3.76 -8.32 -6.62
N LEU A 28 -2.93 -7.45 -7.21
CA LEU A 28 -3.21 -6.02 -7.28
C LEU A 28 -4.43 -5.68 -8.15
N PRO A 29 -4.59 -6.26 -9.37
CA PRO A 29 -5.82 -6.10 -10.16
C PRO A 29 -7.11 -6.53 -9.43
N GLU A 30 -7.07 -7.66 -8.71
CA GLU A 30 -8.23 -8.10 -7.92
C GLU A 30 -8.53 -7.14 -6.78
N LEU A 31 -7.49 -6.70 -6.06
CA LEU A 31 -7.62 -5.75 -4.96
C LEU A 31 -8.12 -4.38 -5.44
N GLU A 32 -7.69 -3.93 -6.61
CA GLU A 32 -8.20 -2.72 -7.26
C GLU A 32 -9.69 -2.84 -7.56
N SER A 33 -10.12 -3.97 -8.14
CA SER A 33 -11.53 -4.21 -8.44
C SER A 33 -12.39 -4.18 -7.18
N ASP A 34 -11.94 -4.85 -6.11
CA ASP A 34 -12.61 -4.85 -4.81
C ASP A 34 -12.67 -3.44 -4.18
N THR A 35 -11.58 -2.68 -4.29
CA THR A 35 -11.48 -1.32 -3.75
C THR A 35 -12.41 -0.35 -4.46
N ILE A 36 -12.48 -0.42 -5.80
CA ILE A 36 -13.39 0.41 -6.59
C ILE A 36 -14.84 0.06 -6.23
N ALA A 37 -15.20 -1.22 -6.20
CA ALA A 37 -16.54 -1.67 -5.82
C ALA A 37 -16.91 -1.21 -4.40
N TYR A 38 -15.96 -1.27 -3.46
CA TYR A 38 -16.13 -0.76 -2.11
C TYR A 38 -16.38 0.75 -2.07
N ALA A 39 -15.59 1.51 -2.82
CA ALA A 39 -15.69 2.96 -2.88
C ALA A 39 -17.04 3.40 -3.46
N GLU A 40 -17.50 2.73 -4.51
CA GLU A 40 -18.84 2.93 -5.08
C GLU A 40 -19.95 2.59 -4.08
N ALA A 41 -19.88 1.43 -3.44
CA ALA A 41 -20.90 0.96 -2.52
C ALA A 41 -21.05 1.83 -1.26
N ARG A 42 -19.95 2.45 -0.80
CA ARG A 42 -19.92 3.29 0.40
C ARG A 42 -19.91 4.79 0.09
N ALA A 43 -19.92 5.17 -1.19
CA ALA A 43 -19.78 6.56 -1.65
C ALA A 43 -18.56 7.27 -1.03
N VAL A 44 -17.42 6.59 -1.02
CA VAL A 44 -16.12 7.11 -0.53
C VAL A 44 -15.10 7.17 -1.65
N HIS A 45 -13.95 7.80 -1.39
CA HIS A 45 -12.85 7.88 -2.35
C HIS A 45 -11.89 6.69 -2.23
N PHE A 46 -11.12 6.49 -3.29
CA PHE A 46 -9.93 5.64 -3.32
C PHE A 46 -8.76 6.46 -3.88
N ARG A 47 -7.54 5.99 -3.68
CA ARG A 47 -6.32 6.63 -4.17
C ARG A 47 -5.53 5.66 -5.04
N TYR A 48 -4.88 6.16 -6.09
CA TYR A 48 -3.99 5.35 -6.91
C TYR A 48 -2.62 5.18 -6.25
N THR A 49 -2.12 3.94 -6.22
CA THR A 49 -0.74 3.63 -5.79
C THR A 49 0.27 4.10 -6.85
N PRO A 50 1.58 4.18 -6.51
CA PRO A 50 2.61 4.54 -7.48
C PRO A 50 2.70 3.54 -8.64
N GLU A 51 2.29 2.29 -8.42
CA GLU A 51 2.18 1.25 -9.43
C GLU A 51 0.90 1.34 -10.28
N GLY A 52 0.00 2.28 -9.99
CA GLY A 52 -1.18 2.59 -10.81
C GLY A 52 -2.44 1.80 -10.45
N TYR A 53 -2.54 1.21 -9.26
CA TYR A 53 -3.73 0.47 -8.82
C TYR A 53 -4.57 1.27 -7.83
N ALA A 54 -5.90 1.10 -7.82
CA ALA A 54 -6.74 1.68 -6.78
C ALA A 54 -6.50 1.02 -5.41
N ALA A 55 -6.41 1.83 -4.36
CA ALA A 55 -6.28 1.42 -2.97
C ALA A 55 -7.15 2.29 -2.05
N PRO A 56 -7.49 1.81 -0.83
CA PRO A 56 -8.22 2.62 0.14
C PRO A 56 -7.59 3.99 0.37
N ASP A 57 -8.41 5.04 0.39
CA ASP A 57 -7.99 6.42 0.71
C ASP A 57 -8.10 6.68 2.21
N ASP A 58 -7.35 5.92 3.02
CA ASP A 58 -7.36 6.02 4.48
C ASP A 58 -6.06 6.64 5.01
N PRO A 59 -6.14 7.70 5.85
CA PRO A 59 -4.96 8.34 6.42
C PRO A 59 -4.06 7.36 7.17
N GLY A 60 -2.79 7.31 6.78
CA GLY A 60 -1.80 6.44 7.41
C GLY A 60 -1.71 5.03 6.81
N ILE A 61 -2.47 4.73 5.75
CA ILE A 61 -2.30 3.52 4.94
C ILE A 61 -1.84 3.91 3.54
N VAL A 62 -0.67 3.41 3.13
CA VAL A 62 -0.20 3.48 1.74
C VAL A 62 -0.08 2.06 1.23
N LEU A 63 -0.83 1.71 0.18
CA LEU A 63 -0.69 0.39 -0.43
C LEU A 63 0.44 0.40 -1.46
N ARG A 64 1.35 -0.58 -1.38
CA ARG A 64 2.45 -0.81 -2.32
C ARG A 64 2.45 -2.25 -2.84
N GLY A 65 3.26 -2.51 -3.86
CA GLY A 65 3.56 -3.86 -4.33
C GLY A 65 4.89 -4.39 -3.79
N GLN A 66 4.95 -5.68 -3.46
CA GLN A 66 6.18 -6.45 -3.21
C GLN A 66 6.33 -7.52 -4.27
N LEU A 67 7.52 -7.64 -4.87
CA LEU A 67 7.78 -8.74 -5.78
C LEU A 67 7.93 -10.04 -4.97
N VAL A 68 7.05 -11.00 -5.25
CA VAL A 68 7.08 -12.34 -4.68
C VAL A 68 7.33 -13.31 -5.83
N GLY A 69 8.58 -13.75 -5.96
CA GLY A 69 9.01 -14.50 -7.14
C GLY A 69 8.98 -13.61 -8.39
N GLN A 70 7.96 -13.78 -9.24
CA GLN A 70 7.80 -13.03 -10.49
C GLN A 70 6.47 -12.25 -10.56
N VAL A 71 5.74 -12.19 -9.43
CA VAL A 71 4.44 -11.51 -9.36
C VAL A 71 4.47 -10.42 -8.30
N LEU A 72 3.78 -9.32 -8.57
CA LEU A 72 3.64 -8.22 -7.62
C LEU A 72 2.46 -8.51 -6.70
N ARG A 73 2.69 -8.56 -5.39
CA ARG A 73 1.66 -8.81 -4.37
C ARG A 73 1.49 -7.59 -3.49
N SER A 74 0.26 -7.34 -3.05
CA SER A 74 -0.04 -6.18 -2.23
C SER A 74 0.66 -6.23 -0.87
N ARG A 75 1.18 -5.09 -0.42
CA ARG A 75 1.69 -4.86 0.94
C ARG A 75 1.23 -3.48 1.44
N PRO A 76 0.56 -3.39 2.58
CA PRO A 76 0.25 -2.11 3.21
C PRO A 76 1.48 -1.58 3.97
N LEU A 77 1.71 -0.28 3.84
CA LEU A 77 2.58 0.51 4.69
C LEU A 77 1.70 1.28 5.67
N PHE A 78 1.94 1.09 6.96
CA PHE A 78 1.34 1.87 8.02
C PHE A 78 2.26 3.02 8.37
N MET A 79 1.81 4.24 8.12
CA MET A 79 2.65 5.42 8.12
C MET A 79 2.08 6.53 8.99
N VAL A 80 2.97 7.37 9.50
CA VAL A 80 2.60 8.67 10.08
C VAL A 80 3.22 9.77 9.23
N THR A 81 2.46 10.85 9.02
CA THR A 81 2.95 12.05 8.35
C THR A 81 4.11 12.64 9.16
N ARG A 82 5.26 12.85 8.52
CA ARG A 82 6.42 13.48 9.16
C ARG A 82 6.24 15.00 9.27
N ASP A 83 6.94 15.61 10.22
CA ASP A 83 6.99 17.07 10.32
C ASP A 83 7.41 17.70 8.99
N GLY A 84 6.59 18.61 8.48
CA GLY A 84 6.82 19.29 7.20
C GLY A 84 6.28 18.55 5.97
N ALA A 85 5.74 17.35 6.10
CA ALA A 85 5.01 16.64 5.04
C ALA A 85 3.52 17.04 5.02
N HIS A 86 2.91 17.06 3.84
CA HIS A 86 1.48 17.33 3.71
C HIS A 86 0.64 16.06 3.91
N THR A 87 1.17 14.92 3.43
CA THR A 87 0.56 13.59 3.56
C THR A 87 1.63 12.53 3.84
N GLU A 88 1.21 11.33 4.23
CA GLU A 88 2.07 10.15 4.36
C GLU A 88 2.85 9.84 3.06
N TRP A 89 2.32 10.22 1.90
CA TRP A 89 2.95 10.03 0.59
C TRP A 89 4.22 10.86 0.41
N ASP A 90 4.27 12.05 1.02
CA ASP A 90 5.48 12.90 1.01
C ASP A 90 6.56 12.35 1.96
N SER A 91 6.20 11.38 2.80
CA SER A 91 7.06 10.73 3.78
C SER A 91 7.46 9.31 3.37
N MET A 92 7.10 8.86 2.17
CA MET A 92 7.35 7.49 1.72
C MET A 92 8.86 7.18 1.72
N PRO A 93 9.30 6.06 2.32
CA PRO A 93 10.70 5.66 2.29
C PRO A 93 11.20 5.56 0.85
N PHE A 94 12.44 6.00 0.61
CA PHE A 94 13.02 6.03 -0.74
C PHE A 94 13.05 4.64 -1.37
N GLU A 95 13.28 3.61 -0.56
CA GLU A 95 13.33 2.20 -0.93
C GLU A 95 12.03 1.74 -1.60
N GLU A 96 10.88 2.32 -1.22
CA GLU A 96 9.58 1.96 -1.79
C GLU A 96 9.42 2.46 -3.22
N TYR A 97 10.21 3.41 -3.71
CA TYR A 97 10.18 3.78 -5.13
C TYR A 97 10.89 2.77 -6.03
N GLY A 98 11.71 1.89 -5.45
CA GLY A 98 12.20 0.70 -6.14
C GLY A 98 11.10 -0.34 -6.19
N VAL A 99 10.83 -0.90 -7.38
CA VAL A 99 10.17 -2.21 -7.41
C VAL A 99 11.17 -3.17 -6.75
N ASP A 100 10.82 -3.76 -5.60
CA ASP A 100 11.63 -4.78 -4.94
C ASP A 100 12.08 -5.79 -6.01
N GLY A 101 13.36 -5.71 -6.43
CA GLY A 101 13.85 -6.35 -7.66
C GLY A 101 14.92 -5.54 -8.42
N LEU A 102 14.98 -4.23 -8.22
CA LEU A 102 16.08 -3.37 -8.68
C LEU A 102 16.64 -2.56 -7.50
N ALA A 103 17.13 -3.25 -6.47
CA ALA A 103 18.24 -2.70 -5.73
C ALA A 103 19.41 -2.59 -6.72
N THR A 104 19.61 -1.42 -7.30
CA THR A 104 20.81 -1.13 -8.09
C THR A 104 22.02 -1.31 -7.18
N ALA A 105 22.86 -2.28 -7.55
CA ALA A 105 24.20 -2.48 -7.01
C ALA A 105 25.09 -1.25 -7.21
#